data_AF-A0A927F4D9-F1
#
_entry.id   AF-A0A927F4D9-F1
#
_cell.length_a   1.000
_cell.length_b   1.000
_cell.length_c   1.000
_cell.angle_alpha   90.00
_cell.angle_beta   90.00
_cell.angle_gamma   90.00
#
_symmetry.space_group_name_H-M   'P 1'
#
loop_
_entity.id
_entity.type
_entity.pdbx_description
1 polymer ?
#
loop_
_entity_poly.entity_id
_entity_poly.type
_entity_poly.pdbx_seq_one_letter_code
_entity_poly.pdbx_strand_id
1 'polypeptide(L)'
;MTTPPASDPYGMDHHMSYDDDGDQPLVRPYAMTGGRTRPRYQLAIEALVSNTADPGMMDGLLPEHQRICHLCREVKSVAEISALLGIPLGVARILVADLAEAGLVAIHQPGGGGEPGGAP
;
A
#
# COMPACT_ATOMS: atom_id res chain seq x y z
N MET A 1 -49.43 49.76 2.08
CA MET A 1 -48.49 50.06 0.98
C MET A 1 -47.52 48.90 0.90
N THR A 2 -47.41 48.29 -0.28
CA THR A 2 -46.56 47.15 -0.59
C THR A 2 -45.19 47.64 -1.05
N THR A 3 -44.11 46.98 -0.61
CA THR A 3 -42.86 46.86 -1.37
C THR A 3 -42.07 45.65 -0.83
N PRO A 4 -41.65 44.70 -1.69
CA PRO A 4 -40.89 43.52 -1.30
C PRO A 4 -39.39 43.84 -1.11
N PRO A 5 -38.64 43.01 -0.36
CA PRO A 5 -37.18 43.10 -0.37
C PRO A 5 -36.63 42.60 -1.72
N ALA A 6 -35.82 43.44 -2.36
CA ALA A 6 -34.94 43.04 -3.43
C ALA A 6 -33.87 42.10 -2.86
N SER A 7 -33.85 40.86 -3.32
CA SER A 7 -32.66 40.02 -3.26
C SER A 7 -32.29 39.69 -4.69
N ASP A 8 -31.29 40.45 -5.16
CA ASP A 8 -30.69 40.28 -6.46
C ASP A 8 -29.89 38.95 -6.53
N PRO A 9 -29.70 38.42 -7.74
CA PRO A 9 -29.40 37.03 -8.08
C PRO A 9 -27.90 36.76 -8.22
N TYR A 10 -27.53 35.49 -8.41
CA TYR A 10 -26.17 34.99 -8.66
C TYR A 10 -25.22 34.91 -7.45
N GLY A 11 -25.52 33.99 -6.53
CA GLY A 11 -24.51 33.28 -5.73
C GLY A 11 -24.36 31.87 -6.30
N MET A 12 -23.23 31.62 -6.95
CA MET A 12 -22.92 30.40 -7.68
C MET A 12 -22.42 29.32 -6.70
N ASP A 13 -23.31 28.59 -6.04
CA ASP A 13 -22.92 27.45 -5.21
C ASP A 13 -23.09 26.15 -6.00
N HIS A 14 -22.22 25.97 -7.01
CA HIS A 14 -21.88 24.63 -7.50
C HIS A 14 -21.17 23.89 -6.36
N HIS A 15 -21.95 23.40 -5.40
CA HIS A 15 -21.46 22.41 -4.45
C HIS A 15 -21.32 21.10 -5.22
N MET A 16 -20.18 20.97 -5.92
CA MET A 16 -19.63 19.68 -6.34
C MET A 16 -19.38 18.87 -5.06
N SER A 17 -20.43 18.23 -4.55
CA SER A 17 -20.27 17.08 -3.68
C SER A 17 -19.69 15.98 -4.57
N TYR A 18 -18.37 15.80 -4.50
CA TYR A 18 -17.76 14.52 -4.83
C TYR A 18 -18.42 13.50 -3.91
N ASP A 19 -19.39 12.77 -4.45
CA ASP A 19 -19.91 11.58 -3.81
C ASP A 19 -18.74 10.61 -3.64
N ASP A 20 -18.55 10.23 -2.39
CA ASP A 20 -17.50 9.42 -1.81
C ASP A 20 -17.57 8.00 -2.40
N ASP A 21 -17.00 7.81 -3.60
CA ASP A 21 -16.70 6.48 -4.14
C ASP A 21 -15.49 5.92 -3.36
N GLY A 22 -15.79 5.33 -2.20
CA GLY A 22 -14.77 5.00 -1.23
C GLY A 22 -15.26 4.14 -0.07
N ASP A 23 -16.24 3.27 -0.28
CA ASP A 23 -16.52 2.14 0.64
C ASP A 23 -15.34 1.14 0.59
N GLN A 24 -14.17 1.60 1.03
CA GLN A 24 -13.12 0.75 1.53
C GLN A 24 -13.32 0.75 3.04
N PRO A 25 -13.48 -0.42 3.69
CA PRO A 25 -13.49 -0.50 5.13
C PRO A 25 -12.29 0.29 5.64
N LEU A 26 -12.53 1.39 6.35
CA LEU A 26 -11.51 2.21 6.99
C LEU A 26 -10.89 1.40 8.13
N VAL A 27 -10.19 0.32 7.79
CA VAL A 27 -9.30 -0.37 8.70
C VAL A 27 -8.26 0.67 9.04
N ARG A 28 -8.25 1.14 10.28
CA ARG A 28 -7.27 2.15 10.69
C ARG A 28 -5.88 1.62 10.33
N PRO A 29 -5.06 2.38 9.59
CA PRO A 29 -3.75 1.91 9.12
C PRO A 29 -2.82 1.44 10.27
N TYR A 30 -3.10 1.85 11.51
CA TYR A 30 -2.41 1.43 12.73
C TYR A 30 -2.92 0.12 13.35
N ALA A 31 -4.15 -0.28 13.03
CA ALA A 31 -4.72 -1.55 13.49
C ALA A 31 -4.13 -2.74 12.71
N MET A 32 -3.84 -2.56 11.41
CA MET A 32 -3.24 -3.59 10.55
C MET A 32 -1.81 -3.96 10.98
N THR A 33 -1.07 -3.06 11.63
CA THR A 33 0.33 -3.31 12.05
C THR A 33 0.45 -3.73 13.52
N GLY A 34 -0.68 -3.93 14.21
CA GLY A 34 -0.71 -4.28 15.64
C GLY A 34 -0.07 -3.22 16.56
N GLY A 35 -0.08 -1.94 16.15
CA GLY A 35 0.54 -0.84 16.91
C GLY A 35 2.03 -0.61 16.64
N ARG A 36 2.64 -1.33 15.70
CA ARG A 36 4.03 -1.08 15.27
C ARG A 36 4.08 0.20 14.42
N THR A 37 4.83 1.20 14.89
CA THR A 37 4.97 2.53 14.25
C THR A 37 6.24 2.68 13.43
N ARG A 38 7.16 1.69 13.47
CA ARG A 38 8.38 1.67 12.66
C ARG A 38 8.57 0.32 11.97
N PRO A 39 8.88 0.31 10.67
CA PRO A 39 9.34 -0.91 10.01
C PRO A 39 10.70 -1.33 10.61
N ARG A 40 10.93 -2.64 10.77
CA ARG A 40 12.21 -3.17 11.27
C ARG A 40 13.38 -2.92 10.33
N TYR A 41 13.10 -2.77 9.03
CA TYR A 41 14.07 -2.47 7.99
C TYR A 41 13.63 -1.26 7.18
N GLN A 42 14.56 -0.38 6.85
CA GLN A 42 14.32 0.76 5.96
C GLN A 42 14.30 0.24 4.50
N LEU A 43 13.20 -0.39 4.08
CA LEU A 43 13.08 -0.84 2.69
C LEU A 43 13.08 0.36 1.73
N ALA A 44 13.94 0.32 0.70
CA ALA A 44 13.87 1.26 -0.41
C ALA A 44 12.48 1.19 -1.06
N ILE A 45 11.99 2.31 -1.59
CA ILE A 45 10.68 2.33 -2.25
C ILE A 45 10.69 1.51 -3.54
N GLU A 46 11.84 1.48 -4.23
CA GLU A 46 12.12 0.65 -5.39
C GLU A 46 12.60 -0.78 -5.05
N ALA A 47 12.56 -1.19 -3.77
CA ALA A 47 12.90 -2.55 -3.40
C ALA A 47 11.95 -3.53 -4.07
N LEU A 48 12.51 -4.50 -4.80
CA LEU A 48 11.76 -5.50 -5.54
C LEU A 48 11.39 -6.65 -4.59
N VAL A 49 10.18 -7.16 -4.72
CA VAL A 49 9.64 -8.23 -3.89
C VAL A 49 9.15 -9.34 -4.81
N SER A 50 9.55 -10.57 -4.51
CA SER A 50 9.15 -11.78 -5.24
C SER A 50 8.53 -12.80 -4.28
N ASN A 51 7.44 -13.43 -4.71
CA ASN A 51 6.78 -14.49 -3.94
C ASN A 51 7.66 -15.75 -3.92
N THR A 52 7.99 -16.22 -2.72
CA THR A 52 8.67 -17.50 -2.48
C THR A 52 7.77 -18.51 -1.78
N ALA A 53 6.56 -18.10 -1.38
CA ALA A 53 5.61 -18.96 -0.70
C ALA A 53 4.99 -19.99 -1.64
N ASP A 54 5.05 -21.25 -1.20
CA ASP A 54 4.21 -22.33 -1.72
C ASP A 54 2.72 -22.10 -1.36
N PRO A 55 1.78 -22.60 -2.18
CA PRO A 55 0.35 -22.45 -1.92
C PRO A 55 -0.09 -23.02 -0.57
N GLY A 56 0.59 -24.03 -0.04
CA GLY A 56 0.34 -24.59 1.29
C GLY A 56 0.80 -23.69 2.44
N MET A 57 1.73 -22.77 2.20
CA MET A 57 2.20 -21.79 3.21
C MET A 57 1.26 -20.58 3.32
N MET A 58 0.29 -20.47 2.41
CA MET A 58 -0.72 -19.41 2.42
C MET A 58 -1.95 -19.74 3.27
N ASP A 59 -2.10 -21.00 3.65
CA ASP A 59 -3.21 -21.48 4.46
C ASP A 59 -3.07 -20.93 5.90
N GLY A 60 -4.00 -20.06 6.30
CA GLY A 60 -3.99 -19.38 7.61
C GLY A 60 -3.38 -17.97 7.64
N LEU A 61 -2.93 -17.43 6.51
CA LEU A 61 -2.49 -16.04 6.43
C LEU A 61 -3.65 -15.05 6.48
N LEU A 62 -3.39 -13.84 6.98
CA LEU A 62 -4.33 -12.72 6.91
C LEU A 62 -4.68 -12.39 5.44
N PRO A 63 -5.89 -11.88 5.14
CA PRO A 63 -6.30 -11.59 3.77
C PRO A 63 -5.36 -10.59 3.08
N GLU A 64 -4.79 -9.62 3.82
CA GLU A 64 -3.80 -8.68 3.30
C GLU A 64 -2.49 -9.38 2.90
N HIS A 65 -2.05 -10.38 3.68
CA HIS A 65 -0.84 -11.16 3.44
C HIS A 65 -1.00 -12.05 2.19
N GLN A 66 -2.17 -12.67 2.04
CA GLN A 66 -2.50 -13.44 0.84
C GLN A 66 -2.52 -12.56 -0.41
N ARG A 67 -3.11 -11.35 -0.31
CA ARG A 67 -3.11 -10.38 -1.41
C ARG A 67 -1.69 -9.98 -1.81
N ILE A 68 -0.81 -9.67 -0.85
CA ILE A 68 0.58 -9.32 -1.15
C ILE A 68 1.29 -10.49 -1.84
N CYS A 69 1.15 -11.73 -1.35
CA CYS A 69 1.81 -12.86 -1.99
C CYS A 69 1.27 -13.13 -3.41
N HIS A 70 -0.03 -12.91 -3.65
CA HIS A 70 -0.62 -12.99 -4.99
C HIS A 70 -0.03 -11.92 -5.92
N LEU A 71 0.07 -10.67 -5.45
CA LEU A 71 0.66 -9.56 -6.20
C LEU A 71 2.14 -9.83 -6.52
N CYS A 72 2.89 -10.37 -5.56
CA CYS A 72 4.31 -10.68 -5.70
C CYS A 72 4.62 -11.95 -6.52
N ARG A 73 3.62 -12.63 -7.12
CA ARG A 73 3.88 -13.71 -8.09
C ARG A 73 4.73 -13.25 -9.26
N GLU A 74 4.55 -12.00 -9.66
CA GLU A 74 5.51 -11.29 -10.49
C GLU A 74 6.30 -10.34 -9.59
N VAL A 75 7.56 -10.13 -9.92
CA VAL A 75 8.43 -9.23 -9.16
C VAL A 75 7.84 -7.82 -9.19
N LYS A 76 7.54 -7.26 -8.00
CA LYS A 76 6.94 -5.92 -7.85
C LYS A 76 7.67 -5.11 -6.81
N SER A 77 7.73 -3.80 -7.02
CA SER A 77 8.33 -2.88 -6.07
C SER A 77 7.44 -2.66 -4.85
N VAL A 78 8.00 -2.29 -3.70
CA VAL A 78 7.22 -1.90 -2.51
C VAL A 78 6.26 -0.74 -2.82
N ALA A 79 6.68 0.19 -3.67
CA ALA A 79 5.81 1.28 -4.17
C ALA A 79 4.55 0.75 -4.87
N GLU A 80 4.73 -0.22 -5.77
CA GLU A 80 3.65 -0.82 -6.55
C GLU A 80 2.70 -1.60 -5.66
N ILE A 81 3.24 -2.37 -4.69
CA ILE A 81 2.43 -3.08 -3.70
C ILE A 81 1.55 -2.11 -2.91
N SER A 82 2.12 -0.98 -2.47
CA SER A 82 1.39 0.09 -1.78
C SER A 82 0.27 0.66 -2.63
N ALA A 83 0.56 0.96 -3.90
CA ALA A 83 -0.40 1.53 -4.84
C ALA A 83 -1.54 0.54 -5.18
N LEU A 84 -1.21 -0.73 -5.42
CA LEU A 84 -2.16 -1.78 -5.79
C LEU A 84 -3.10 -2.15 -4.63
N LEU A 85 -2.61 -2.06 -3.39
CA LEU A 85 -3.42 -2.30 -2.19
C LEU A 85 -4.15 -1.07 -1.68
N GLY A 86 -3.84 0.12 -2.20
CA GLY A 86 -4.43 1.38 -1.72
C GLY A 86 -4.05 1.73 -0.27
N ILE A 87 -2.91 1.21 0.22
CA ILE A 87 -2.45 1.42 1.60
C ILE A 87 -1.27 2.39 1.66
N PRO A 88 -1.00 3.05 2.81
CA PRO A 88 0.17 3.90 2.96
C PRO A 88 1.48 3.11 2.83
N LEU A 89 2.50 3.72 2.23
CA LEU A 89 3.82 3.09 2.01
C LEU A 89 4.46 2.54 3.29
N GLY A 90 4.26 3.22 4.42
CA GLY A 90 4.74 2.74 5.72
C GLY A 90 4.09 1.42 6.14
N VAL A 91 2.79 1.25 5.87
CA VAL A 91 2.04 0.01 6.15
C VAL A 91 2.50 -1.09 5.20
N ALA A 92 2.61 -0.81 3.90
CA ALA A 92 3.11 -1.76 2.91
C ALA A 92 4.49 -2.30 3.28
N ARG A 93 5.42 -1.43 3.70
CA ARG A 93 6.75 -1.84 4.19
C ARG A 93 6.69 -2.77 5.40
N ILE A 94 5.78 -2.52 6.33
CA ILE A 94 5.63 -3.35 7.52
C ILE A 94 5.11 -4.74 7.13
N LEU A 95 4.08 -4.82 6.29
CA LEU A 95 3.52 -6.09 5.84
C LEU A 95 4.51 -6.90 4.99
N VAL A 96 5.22 -6.25 4.06
CA VAL A 96 6.27 -6.90 3.26
C VAL A 96 7.40 -7.42 4.13
N ALA A 97 7.82 -6.66 5.16
CA ALA A 97 8.83 -7.13 6.10
C ALA A 97 8.34 -8.33 6.91
N ASP A 98 7.09 -8.35 7.37
CA ASP A 98 6.52 -9.47 8.12
C ASP A 98 6.46 -10.76 7.27
N LEU A 99 6.05 -10.63 6.00
CA LEU A 99 6.07 -11.73 5.04
C LEU A 99 7.48 -12.24 4.74
N ALA A 100 8.46 -11.35 4.68
CA ALA A 100 9.84 -11.73 4.44
C ALA A 100 10.44 -12.47 5.64
N GLU A 101 10.14 -12.03 6.87
CA GLU A 101 10.53 -12.72 8.10
C GLU A 101 9.88 -14.11 8.19
N ALA A 102 8.65 -14.25 7.71
CA ALA A 102 7.96 -15.54 7.60
C ALA A 102 8.49 -16.43 6.46
N GLY A 103 9.44 -15.95 5.64
CA GLY A 103 9.98 -16.70 4.49
C GLY A 103 9.04 -16.81 3.29
N LEU A 104 7.95 -16.02 3.27
CA LEU A 104 6.91 -16.07 2.25
C LEU A 104 7.23 -15.23 1.03
N VAL A 105 8.06 -14.19 1.20
CA VAL A 105 8.53 -13.34 0.11
C VAL A 105 10.03 -13.08 0.26
N ALA A 106 10.71 -12.92 -0.87
CA ALA A 106 12.10 -12.46 -0.92
C ALA A 106 12.14 -10.98 -1.34
N ILE A 107 12.95 -10.19 -0.63
CA ILE A 107 13.17 -8.77 -0.90
C ILE A 107 14.55 -8.61 -1.56
N HIS A 108 14.57 -8.00 -2.74
CA HIS A 108 15.78 -7.62 -3.46
C HIS A 108 15.92 -6.10 -3.39
N GLN A 109 16.90 -5.62 -2.62
CA GLN A 109 17.14 -4.18 -2.48
C GLN A 109 18.11 -3.71 -3.57
N PRO A 110 17.70 -2.76 -4.45
CA PRO A 110 18.63 -2.13 -5.37
C PRO A 110 19.47 -1.11 -4.58
N GLY A 111 20.67 -1.50 -4.14
CA GLY A 111 21.62 -0.53 -3.57
C GLY A 111 22.41 -1.03 -2.37
N GLY A 112 23.40 -1.88 -2.63
CA GLY A 112 24.44 -2.25 -1.68
C GLY A 112 25.57 -3.07 -2.29
N GLY A 113 25.87 -2.89 -3.58
CA GLY A 113 26.93 -3.63 -4.24
C GLY A 113 26.80 -3.55 -5.75
N GLY A 114 27.41 -2.53 -6.35
CA GLY A 114 27.77 -2.62 -7.76
C GLY A 114 28.69 -3.81 -7.95
N GLU A 115 28.39 -4.61 -8.97
CA GLU A 115 29.25 -5.65 -9.50
C GLU A 115 30.62 -5.08 -9.87
N PRO A 116 31.64 -5.94 -9.99
CA PRO A 116 32.24 -5.98 -11.31
C PRO A 116 32.22 -7.41 -11.85
N GLY A 117 31.47 -7.60 -12.93
CA GLY A 117 31.71 -8.70 -13.85
C GLY A 117 33.17 -8.68 -14.33
N GLY A 118 33.76 -9.87 -14.42
CA GLY A 118 35.12 -10.05 -14.91
C GLY A 118 35.61 -11.49 -14.78
N ALA A 119 34.92 -12.43 -15.41
CA ALA A 119 35.56 -13.66 -15.91
C ALA A 119 36.13 -13.33 -17.30
N PRO A 120 37.40 -13.65 -17.55
CA PRO A 120 37.69 -14.86 -18.33
C PRO A 120 38.66 -15.84 -17.64
#